data_AF-A0A5A9XDZ5-F1
#
_entry.id   AF-A0A5A9XDZ5-F1
#
_cell.length_a   1.000
_cell.length_b   1.000
_cell.length_c   1.000
_cell.angle_alpha   90.00
_cell.angle_beta   90.00
_cell.angle_gamma   90.00
#
_symmetry.space_group_name_H-M   'P 1'
#
loop_
_entity.id
_entity.type
_entity.pdbx_description
1 polymer ?
#
loop_
_entity_poly.entity_id
_entity_poly.type
_entity_poly.pdbx_seq_one_letter_code
_entity_poly.pdbx_strand_id
1 'polypeptide(L)'
;MKKILTVLCIGAIAALGVNSAFGGLLPQSGVNGSLHDMNYYATANGGNSQVDNQDRVCAFCHTPHHALEDSSADYLPLWSHQLTNQTFSPYQSATLNGAIIDPLAGPSRLCMSCHDGVIAVDQHYQFGGTYTISGDGFTQRAVGTGGDLTNDHPVGFSYIQARTDDNGATGNNIADPSSHFATGVTVSTTNSYNTITRGTTNKTIQDTLYNGAIMTCATCHDVHNKDNAVNAVAHDGKQYNYFVYAPQKDSALCLSCHIK
;
A
#
# COMPACT_ATOMS: atom_id res chain seq x y z
N MET A 1 -70.40 -6.07 11.86
CA MET A 1 -69.06 -6.18 12.48
C MET A 1 -68.05 -6.54 11.39
N LYS A 2 -67.40 -5.53 10.80
CA LYS A 2 -66.39 -5.69 9.75
C LYS A 2 -65.05 -6.01 10.42
N LYS A 3 -64.52 -7.21 10.21
CA LYS A 3 -63.17 -7.58 10.68
C LYS A 3 -62.15 -7.09 9.66
N ILE A 4 -61.38 -6.07 10.04
CA ILE A 4 -60.23 -5.57 9.29
C ILE A 4 -59.11 -6.58 9.47
N LEU A 5 -58.68 -7.21 8.37
CA LEU A 5 -57.52 -8.10 8.34
C LEU A 5 -56.30 -7.23 8.05
N THR A 6 -55.55 -6.88 9.10
CA THR A 6 -54.28 -6.15 8.98
C THR A 6 -53.21 -7.12 8.47
N VAL A 7 -52.80 -6.95 7.21
CA VAL A 7 -51.63 -7.63 6.62
C VAL A 7 -50.38 -7.00 7.21
N LEU A 8 -49.70 -7.71 8.11
CA LEU A 8 -48.39 -7.32 8.63
C LEU A 8 -47.33 -7.87 7.66
N CYS A 9 -46.98 -7.10 6.63
CA CYS A 9 -45.76 -7.34 5.88
C CYS A 9 -44.57 -6.97 6.76
N ILE A 10 -44.02 -7.96 7.46
CA ILE A 10 -42.70 -7.85 8.10
C ILE A 10 -41.70 -7.79 6.95
N GLY A 11 -41.32 -6.57 6.56
CA GLY A 11 -40.23 -6.33 5.63
C GLY A 11 -38.94 -6.87 6.27
N ALA A 12 -38.40 -7.93 5.70
CA ALA A 12 -37.02 -8.33 5.92
C ALA A 12 -36.13 -7.21 5.36
N ILE A 13 -35.74 -6.25 6.21
CA ILE A 13 -34.64 -5.36 5.92
C ILE A 13 -33.40 -6.23 6.02
N ALA A 14 -32.98 -6.78 4.88
CA ALA A 14 -31.62 -7.25 4.72
C ALA A 14 -30.71 -6.08 5.07
N ALA A 15 -29.92 -6.23 6.13
CA ALA A 15 -28.79 -5.36 6.42
C ALA A 15 -27.77 -5.56 5.29
N LEU A 16 -28.03 -4.92 4.15
CA LEU A 16 -27.01 -4.63 3.17
C LEU A 16 -26.05 -3.69 3.89
N GLY A 17 -24.89 -4.23 4.28
CA GLY A 17 -23.79 -3.41 4.77
C GLY A 17 -23.64 -2.25 3.82
N VAL A 18 -23.78 -1.03 4.35
CA VAL A 18 -23.48 0.19 3.61
C VAL A 18 -22.01 0.09 3.24
N ASN A 19 -21.74 -0.35 2.02
CA ASN A 19 -20.44 -0.20 1.38
C ASN A 19 -20.26 1.29 1.14
N SER A 20 -19.88 1.98 2.20
CA SER A 20 -19.22 3.26 2.24
C SER A 20 -18.42 3.48 0.96
N ALA A 21 -18.95 4.31 0.06
CA ALA A 21 -18.36 4.54 -1.25
C ALA A 21 -17.14 5.44 -1.10
N PHE A 22 -15.97 4.84 -0.93
CA PHE A 22 -14.69 5.56 -0.98
C PHE A 22 -14.57 6.30 -2.32
N GLY A 23 -14.36 7.62 -2.28
CA GLY A 23 -14.31 8.50 -3.45
C GLY A 23 -12.90 8.73 -4.01
N GLY A 24 -11.87 8.59 -3.16
CA GLY A 24 -10.45 8.77 -3.51
C GLY A 24 -9.78 7.50 -4.03
N LEU A 25 -10.50 6.71 -4.84
CA LEU A 25 -10.02 5.42 -5.32
C LEU A 25 -9.33 5.48 -6.69
N LEU A 26 -9.46 6.61 -7.39
CA LEU A 26 -8.85 6.82 -8.69
C LEU A 26 -7.36 7.17 -8.55
N PRO A 27 -6.53 6.84 -9.56
CA PRO A 27 -5.19 7.40 -9.67
C PRO A 27 -5.21 8.92 -9.51
N GLN A 28 -4.20 9.48 -8.85
CA GLN A 28 -3.95 10.92 -8.73
C GLN A 28 -5.02 11.72 -7.94
N SER A 29 -6.03 11.05 -7.36
CA SER A 29 -7.09 11.72 -6.59
C SER A 29 -6.60 12.27 -5.25
N GLY A 30 -5.46 11.80 -4.74
CA GLY A 30 -5.00 12.10 -3.40
C GLY A 30 -5.54 11.13 -2.35
N VAL A 31 -5.25 11.44 -1.08
CA VAL A 31 -5.61 10.61 0.09
C VAL A 31 -7.06 10.85 0.54
N ASN A 32 -7.62 12.04 0.34
CA ASN A 32 -8.99 12.37 0.75
C ASN A 32 -10.01 11.41 0.12
N GLY A 33 -10.86 10.82 0.98
CA GLY A 33 -11.88 9.83 0.60
C GLY A 33 -11.33 8.49 0.11
N SER A 34 -10.02 8.25 0.20
CA SER A 34 -9.38 6.99 -0.18
C SER A 34 -9.45 5.95 0.94
N LEU A 35 -8.85 4.78 0.73
CA LEU A 35 -8.66 3.78 1.79
C LEU A 35 -7.72 4.24 2.91
N HIS A 36 -6.87 5.24 2.65
CA HIS A 36 -5.99 5.85 3.65
C HIS A 36 -6.61 7.08 4.32
N ASP A 37 -7.90 7.36 4.06
CA ASP A 37 -8.63 8.40 4.78
C ASP A 37 -9.20 7.85 6.09
N MET A 38 -8.43 7.97 7.18
CA MET A 38 -8.80 7.42 8.48
C MET A 38 -9.96 8.17 9.15
N ASN A 39 -10.30 9.38 8.71
CA ASN A 39 -11.54 10.05 9.13
C ASN A 39 -12.79 9.24 8.72
N TYR A 40 -12.66 8.41 7.70
CA TYR A 40 -13.75 7.62 7.16
C TYR A 40 -13.55 6.11 7.34
N TYR A 41 -12.35 5.61 7.05
CA TYR A 41 -12.08 4.18 7.01
C TYR A 41 -12.31 3.50 8.37
N ALA A 42 -11.81 4.06 9.48
CA ALA A 42 -11.97 3.45 10.80
C ALA A 42 -13.45 3.36 11.20
N THR A 43 -14.19 4.47 11.10
CA THR A 43 -15.63 4.52 11.42
C THR A 43 -16.45 3.59 10.54
N ALA A 44 -16.16 3.53 9.24
CA ALA A 44 -16.86 2.64 8.31
C ALA A 44 -16.69 1.15 8.65
N ASN A 45 -15.66 0.80 9.45
CA ASN A 45 -15.38 -0.58 9.84
C ASN A 45 -15.57 -0.84 11.34
N GLY A 46 -16.31 0.02 12.05
CA GLY A 46 -16.68 -0.20 13.45
C GLY A 46 -15.72 0.39 14.48
N GLY A 47 -14.75 1.20 14.04
CA GLY A 47 -14.00 2.10 14.92
C GLY A 47 -14.91 3.13 15.57
N ASN A 48 -14.58 3.51 16.80
CA ASN A 48 -15.27 4.59 17.49
C ASN A 48 -14.61 5.92 17.06
N SER A 49 -15.29 6.65 16.17
CA SER A 49 -14.96 7.98 15.68
C SER A 49 -14.30 8.89 16.75
N GLN A 50 -12.98 8.82 16.87
CA GLN A 50 -12.15 9.98 17.10
C GLN A 50 -11.73 10.47 15.70
N VAL A 51 -12.74 10.77 14.87
CA VAL A 51 -12.51 11.51 13.62
C VAL A 51 -11.72 12.75 14.03
N ASP A 52 -10.67 13.06 13.29
CA ASP A 52 -10.04 14.36 13.47
C ASP A 52 -11.15 15.40 13.33
N ASN A 53 -11.45 16.16 14.38
CA ASN A 53 -12.63 17.04 14.40
C ASN A 53 -12.53 18.23 13.43
N GLN A 54 -11.38 18.35 12.76
CA GLN A 54 -11.08 19.30 11.70
C GLN A 54 -11.02 18.61 10.32
N ASP A 55 -11.41 17.33 10.23
CA ASP A 55 -11.39 16.47 9.04
C ASP A 55 -10.03 16.44 8.33
N ARG A 56 -8.92 16.53 9.08
CA ARG A 56 -7.56 16.56 8.53
C ARG A 56 -7.08 15.15 8.21
N VAL A 57 -7.21 14.73 6.96
CA VAL A 57 -6.75 13.39 6.52
C VAL A 57 -5.26 13.15 6.76
N CYS A 58 -4.42 14.18 6.66
CA CYS A 58 -2.97 14.03 6.86
C CYS A 58 -2.57 13.89 8.32
N ALA A 59 -3.45 14.22 9.28
CA ALA A 59 -3.14 14.24 10.71
C ALA A 59 -2.78 12.87 11.26
N PHE A 60 -3.24 11.80 10.58
CA PHE A 60 -2.94 10.41 10.92
C PHE A 60 -1.53 9.96 10.57
N CYS A 61 -0.84 10.73 9.74
CA CYS A 61 0.54 10.44 9.32
C CYS A 61 1.50 11.56 9.74
N HIS A 62 1.07 12.82 9.63
CA HIS A 62 1.93 13.98 9.80
C HIS A 62 1.42 14.96 10.85
N THR A 63 2.36 15.68 11.46
CA THR A 63 2.10 16.83 12.32
C THR A 63 2.98 18.02 11.95
N PRO A 64 2.51 19.27 12.03
CA PRO A 64 3.40 20.43 11.93
C PRO A 64 4.36 20.57 13.12
N HIS A 65 3.94 20.17 14.32
CA HIS A 65 4.70 20.29 15.58
C HIS A 65 4.50 19.07 16.47
N HIS A 66 5.47 18.79 17.34
CA HIS A 66 5.46 17.62 18.24
C HIS A 66 5.37 16.31 17.47
N ALA A 67 6.17 16.21 16.40
CA ALA A 67 6.37 14.94 15.71
C ALA A 67 6.95 13.91 16.68
N LEU A 68 6.65 12.65 16.43
CA LEU A 68 7.32 11.56 17.12
C LEU A 68 8.82 11.66 16.87
N GLU A 69 9.59 11.57 17.95
CA GLU A 69 11.03 11.43 17.90
C GLU A 69 11.38 10.03 18.38
N ASP A 70 12.01 9.23 17.51
CA ASP A 70 12.49 7.90 17.84
C ASP A 70 13.91 7.75 17.29
N SER A 71 14.88 7.49 18.17
CA SER A 71 16.30 7.37 17.79
C SER A 71 16.61 6.11 16.99
N SER A 72 15.70 5.14 16.95
CA SER A 72 15.81 3.92 16.16
C SER A 72 15.24 4.04 14.75
N ALA A 73 14.52 5.12 14.45
CA ALA A 73 13.92 5.34 13.13
C ALA A 73 14.85 6.15 12.21
N ASP A 74 15.03 5.66 10.99
CA ASP A 74 15.83 6.24 9.91
C ASP A 74 15.02 7.17 8.99
N TYR A 75 13.69 7.21 9.15
CA TYR A 75 12.78 8.04 8.37
C TYR A 75 11.52 8.40 9.17
N LEU A 76 11.39 9.68 9.58
CA LEU A 76 10.22 10.22 10.29
C LEU A 76 9.87 11.63 9.78
N PRO A 77 9.14 11.75 8.66
CA PRO A 77 8.79 13.04 8.06
C PRO A 77 7.68 13.73 8.86
N LEU A 78 8.04 14.30 10.01
CA LEU A 78 7.10 14.87 10.97
C LEU A 78 5.98 13.89 11.36
N TRP A 79 6.36 12.65 11.66
CA TRP A 79 5.43 11.55 11.87
C TRP A 79 4.55 11.77 13.11
N SER A 80 3.25 11.50 13.00
CA SER A 80 2.28 11.70 14.09
C SER A 80 1.66 10.42 14.62
N HIS A 81 2.16 9.26 14.21
CA HIS A 81 1.59 7.97 14.54
C HIS A 81 2.61 7.12 15.31
N GLN A 82 2.13 6.23 16.16
CA GLN A 82 2.96 5.36 16.99
C GLN A 82 3.75 4.42 16.08
N LEU A 83 5.03 4.17 16.36
CA LEU A 83 5.79 3.16 15.62
C LEU A 83 5.52 1.76 16.17
N THR A 84 5.48 0.79 15.26
CA THR A 84 5.43 -0.62 15.65
C THR A 84 6.70 -1.06 16.38
N ASN A 85 6.52 -1.83 17.46
CA ASN A 85 7.60 -2.50 18.18
C ASN A 85 7.72 -3.98 17.76
N GLN A 86 6.96 -4.43 16.76
CA GLN A 86 7.02 -5.80 16.28
C GLN A 86 8.31 -6.04 15.46
N THR A 87 8.81 -7.27 15.55
CA THR A 87 9.86 -7.77 14.67
C THR A 87 9.19 -8.59 13.58
N PHE A 88 9.62 -8.41 12.33
CA PHE A 88 9.02 -9.06 11.18
C PHE A 88 9.95 -10.10 10.57
N SER A 89 9.44 -11.31 10.35
CA SER A 89 10.13 -12.35 9.60
C SER A 89 10.09 -12.02 8.12
N PRO A 90 11.23 -11.74 7.47
CA PRO A 90 11.21 -11.31 6.07
C PRO A 90 10.98 -12.48 5.11
N TYR A 91 10.53 -12.16 3.89
CA TYR A 91 10.45 -13.09 2.77
C TYR A 91 11.76 -13.86 2.55
N GLN A 92 11.64 -15.17 2.32
CA GLN A 92 12.76 -16.04 2.00
C GLN A 92 12.39 -16.99 0.87
N SER A 93 13.27 -17.09 -0.13
CA SER A 93 13.14 -18.05 -1.23
C SER A 93 14.52 -18.43 -1.77
N ALA A 94 14.64 -19.65 -2.27
CA ALA A 94 15.84 -20.11 -2.99
C ALA A 94 16.13 -19.28 -4.26
N THR A 95 15.14 -18.56 -4.78
CA THR A 95 15.28 -17.70 -5.97
C THR A 95 15.37 -16.22 -5.63
N LEU A 96 15.50 -15.85 -4.34
CA LEU A 96 15.69 -14.46 -3.94
C LEU A 96 17.16 -14.06 -4.18
N ASN A 97 17.38 -13.18 -5.16
CA ASN A 97 18.67 -12.54 -5.40
C ASN A 97 18.74 -11.19 -4.66
N GLY A 98 18.67 -11.21 -3.33
CA GLY A 98 18.75 -10.02 -2.50
C GLY A 98 18.95 -10.35 -1.02
N ALA A 99 19.87 -9.65 -0.36
CA ALA A 99 20.05 -9.74 1.08
C ALA A 99 19.13 -8.72 1.78
N ILE A 100 18.09 -9.20 2.44
CA ILE A 100 17.20 -8.36 3.26
C ILE A 100 17.93 -8.02 4.56
N ILE A 101 18.19 -6.73 4.78
CA ILE A 101 18.91 -6.20 5.94
C ILE A 101 17.93 -5.83 7.04
N ASP A 102 16.92 -5.03 6.70
CA ASP A 102 15.84 -4.64 7.60
C ASP A 102 14.53 -4.47 6.81
N PRO A 103 13.51 -5.34 6.98
CA PRO A 103 12.23 -5.18 6.29
C PRO A 103 11.50 -3.87 6.68
N LEU A 104 11.89 -3.24 7.78
CA LEU A 104 11.37 -1.94 8.23
C LEU A 104 12.25 -0.76 7.81
N ALA A 105 13.22 -0.93 6.91
CA ALA A 105 14.07 0.17 6.46
C ALA A 105 13.23 1.34 5.90
N GLY A 106 13.55 2.55 6.35
CA GLY A 106 12.97 3.81 5.88
C GLY A 106 11.44 3.84 5.98
N PRO A 107 10.73 4.24 4.90
CA PRO A 107 9.27 4.35 4.90
C PRO A 107 8.51 3.07 5.27
N SER A 108 9.10 1.88 5.08
CA SER A 108 8.43 0.62 5.43
C SER A 108 8.03 0.59 6.91
N ARG A 109 8.84 1.16 7.82
CA ARG A 109 8.51 1.26 9.26
C ARG A 109 7.18 1.96 9.51
N LEU A 110 6.90 3.01 8.74
CA LEU A 110 5.68 3.81 8.87
C LEU A 110 4.47 3.03 8.37
N CYS A 111 4.60 2.35 7.23
CA CYS A 111 3.55 1.47 6.71
C CYS A 111 3.21 0.38 7.73
N MET A 112 4.25 -0.27 8.27
CA MET A 112 4.08 -1.31 9.28
C MET A 112 3.58 -0.78 10.61
N SER A 113 3.52 0.53 10.82
CA SER A 113 2.87 1.06 12.02
C SER A 113 1.34 1.05 11.93
N CYS A 114 0.76 1.02 10.72
CA CYS A 114 -0.68 0.83 10.51
C CYS A 114 -1.01 -0.62 10.12
N HIS A 115 -0.09 -1.29 9.44
CA HIS A 115 -0.30 -2.59 8.82
C HIS A 115 0.18 -3.79 9.66
N ASP A 116 0.67 -3.57 10.87
CA ASP A 116 1.18 -4.63 11.76
C ASP A 116 0.10 -5.49 12.44
N GLY A 117 -1.17 -5.09 12.32
CA GLY A 117 -2.29 -5.79 12.94
C GLY A 117 -2.42 -5.61 14.45
N VAL A 118 -1.70 -4.65 15.04
CA VAL A 118 -1.70 -4.38 16.48
C VAL A 118 -2.03 -2.93 16.78
N ILE A 119 -1.36 -1.98 16.12
CA ILE A 119 -1.62 -0.56 16.33
C ILE A 119 -2.92 -0.16 15.61
N ALA A 120 -3.73 0.67 16.27
CA ALA A 120 -4.97 1.16 15.69
C ALA A 120 -4.66 2.15 14.56
N VAL A 121 -5.25 1.97 13.37
CA VAL A 121 -4.94 2.79 12.18
C VAL A 121 -5.43 4.23 12.31
N ASP A 122 -6.38 4.48 13.20
CA ASP A 122 -6.88 5.81 13.57
C ASP A 122 -6.10 6.44 14.74
N GLN A 123 -5.06 5.77 15.26
CA GLN A 123 -4.14 6.36 16.22
C GLN A 123 -3.42 7.55 15.57
N HIS A 124 -3.35 8.68 16.27
CA HIS A 124 -2.59 9.84 15.82
C HIS A 124 -2.39 10.84 16.97
N TYR A 125 -1.28 11.58 16.97
CA TYR A 125 -0.87 12.46 18.06
C TYR A 125 -0.93 11.72 19.42
N GLN A 126 -1.73 12.22 20.36
CA GLN A 126 -2.00 11.61 21.66
C GLN A 126 -3.29 10.78 21.67
N PHE A 127 -4.02 10.69 20.55
CA PHE A 127 -5.19 9.83 20.42
C PHE A 127 -4.71 8.39 20.21
N GLY A 128 -5.20 7.47 21.05
CA GLY A 128 -4.82 6.06 21.00
C GLY A 128 -5.40 5.27 19.83
N GLY A 129 -6.37 5.85 19.11
CA GLY A 129 -7.16 5.12 18.11
C GLY A 129 -8.09 4.08 18.75
N THR A 130 -8.93 3.49 17.93
CA THR A 130 -9.98 2.55 18.35
C THR A 130 -10.18 1.40 17.38
N TYR A 131 -9.57 1.48 16.20
CA TYR A 131 -9.74 0.50 15.14
C TYR A 131 -8.39 -0.05 14.68
N THR A 132 -8.12 -1.29 15.08
CA THR A 132 -6.99 -2.07 14.55
C THR A 132 -7.49 -2.93 13.41
N ILE A 133 -6.83 -2.86 12.26
CA ILE A 133 -7.09 -3.81 11.17
C ILE A 133 -6.55 -5.18 11.55
N SER A 134 -7.24 -6.25 11.18
CA SER A 134 -6.85 -7.61 11.55
C SER A 134 -6.79 -8.55 10.33
N GLY A 135 -5.81 -9.46 10.35
CA GLY A 135 -5.68 -10.56 9.41
C GLY A 135 -4.91 -10.22 8.12
N ASP A 136 -4.34 -11.26 7.53
CA ASP A 136 -3.48 -11.23 6.33
C ASP A 136 -3.98 -12.18 5.21
N GLY A 137 -5.29 -12.35 5.09
CA GLY A 137 -5.90 -13.01 3.93
C GLY A 137 -5.92 -12.12 2.68
N PHE A 138 -6.23 -12.70 1.51
CA PHE A 138 -6.30 -12.00 0.20
C PHE A 138 -7.15 -10.72 0.15
N THR A 139 -8.07 -10.51 1.10
CA THR A 139 -8.93 -9.32 1.19
C THR A 139 -8.71 -8.50 2.46
N GLN A 140 -7.72 -8.89 3.27
CA GLN A 140 -7.39 -8.26 4.53
C GLN A 140 -6.17 -7.36 4.33
N ARG A 141 -5.92 -6.48 5.30
CA ARG A 141 -4.96 -5.37 5.14
C ARG A 141 -3.91 -5.35 6.23
N ALA A 142 -4.00 -6.19 7.25
CA ALA A 142 -3.02 -6.23 8.32
C ALA A 142 -1.88 -7.18 7.91
N VAL A 143 -1.15 -6.79 6.86
CA VAL A 143 -0.14 -7.64 6.20
C VAL A 143 0.95 -8.12 7.15
N GLY A 144 1.27 -7.34 8.18
CA GLY A 144 2.26 -7.71 9.20
C GLY A 144 1.69 -8.44 10.41
N THR A 145 0.45 -8.94 10.35
CA THR A 145 -0.19 -9.59 11.50
C THR A 145 0.70 -10.72 12.04
N GLY A 146 1.08 -10.62 13.31
CA GLY A 146 1.93 -11.63 13.96
C GLY A 146 3.42 -11.51 13.65
N GLY A 147 3.87 -10.40 13.05
CA GLY A 147 5.28 -10.19 12.73
C GLY A 147 5.76 -11.08 11.59
N ASP A 148 4.90 -11.34 10.62
CA ASP A 148 5.21 -12.18 9.45
C ASP A 148 5.13 -11.34 8.18
N LEU A 149 6.18 -11.41 7.35
CA LEU A 149 6.23 -10.89 5.99
C LEU A 149 6.80 -11.96 5.02
N THR A 150 6.73 -13.24 5.40
CA THR A 150 7.38 -14.33 4.67
C THR A 150 6.68 -14.67 3.35
N ASN A 151 5.43 -14.21 3.18
CA ASN A 151 4.59 -14.34 2.00
C ASN A 151 4.48 -13.04 1.18
N ASP A 152 5.08 -11.94 1.64
CA ASP A 152 5.06 -10.65 0.96
C ASP A 152 6.18 -10.46 -0.06
N HIS A 153 6.02 -9.47 -0.93
CA HIS A 153 7.12 -9.05 -1.79
C HIS A 153 8.29 -8.55 -0.91
N PRO A 154 9.53 -9.02 -1.14
CA PRO A 154 10.66 -8.64 -0.32
C PRO A 154 10.86 -7.11 -0.34
N VAL A 155 11.19 -6.57 0.83
CA VAL A 155 11.60 -5.18 1.08
C VAL A 155 12.80 -5.19 2.04
N GLY A 156 13.49 -4.07 2.18
CA GLY A 156 14.64 -3.97 3.09
C GLY A 156 15.97 -4.44 2.50
N PHE A 157 16.03 -4.63 1.18
CA PHE A 157 17.26 -5.03 0.47
C PHE A 157 17.71 -3.96 -0.51
N SER A 158 18.99 -3.99 -0.90
CA SER A 158 19.53 -3.11 -1.94
C SER A 158 19.13 -3.60 -3.33
N TYR A 159 18.29 -2.83 -4.03
CA TYR A 159 17.91 -3.09 -5.43
C TYR A 159 19.13 -3.06 -6.36
N ILE A 160 20.07 -2.16 -6.09
CA ILE A 160 21.31 -2.01 -6.87
C ILE A 160 22.18 -3.25 -6.74
N GLN A 161 22.32 -3.78 -5.53
CA GLN A 161 23.06 -5.01 -5.29
C GLN A 161 22.35 -6.21 -5.92
N ALA A 162 21.04 -6.34 -5.69
CA ALA A 162 20.21 -7.41 -6.27
C ALA A 162 20.35 -7.48 -7.80
N ARG A 163 20.28 -6.33 -8.48
CA ARG A 163 20.52 -6.22 -9.92
C ARG A 163 21.95 -6.63 -10.30
N THR A 164 22.95 -6.21 -9.54
CA THR A 164 24.35 -6.54 -9.82
C THR A 164 24.60 -8.05 -9.72
N ASP A 165 23.99 -8.69 -8.73
CA ASP A 165 24.06 -10.14 -8.52
C ASP A 165 23.27 -10.92 -9.57
N ASP A 166 22.12 -10.39 -10.03
CA ASP A 166 21.31 -10.98 -11.11
C ASP A 166 21.95 -10.83 -12.50
N ASN A 167 22.76 -9.78 -12.73
CA ASN A 167 23.50 -9.60 -13.99
C ASN A 167 24.61 -10.66 -14.21
N GLY A 168 24.72 -11.69 -13.36
CA GLY A 168 25.54 -12.89 -13.56
C GLY A 168 24.83 -14.03 -14.29
N ALA A 169 25.59 -14.74 -15.16
CA ALA A 169 25.28 -15.99 -15.87
C ALA A 169 24.08 -16.07 -16.85
N THR A 170 22.96 -15.34 -16.67
CA THR A 170 21.73 -15.52 -17.50
C THR A 170 21.16 -14.26 -18.17
N GLY A 171 21.81 -13.11 -18.00
CA GLY A 171 21.34 -11.81 -18.53
C GLY A 171 20.53 -11.01 -17.50
N ASN A 172 20.32 -9.72 -17.79
CA ASN A 172 19.69 -8.77 -16.86
C ASN A 172 18.18 -9.06 -16.73
N ASN A 173 17.75 -9.77 -15.69
CA ASN A 173 16.34 -9.99 -15.35
C ASN A 173 15.75 -8.85 -14.51
N ILE A 174 16.58 -7.87 -14.13
CA ILE A 174 16.20 -6.71 -13.33
C ILE A 174 16.48 -5.43 -14.13
N ALA A 175 15.46 -4.57 -14.22
CA ALA A 175 15.51 -3.31 -14.95
C ALA A 175 16.52 -2.33 -14.34
N ASP A 176 17.14 -1.50 -15.20
CA ASP A 176 18.00 -0.42 -14.74
C ASP A 176 17.18 0.57 -13.87
N PRO A 177 17.69 1.03 -12.70
CA PRO A 177 16.95 1.92 -11.83
C PRO A 177 16.60 3.27 -12.50
N SER A 178 17.32 3.69 -13.53
CA SER A 178 16.96 4.87 -14.35
C SER A 178 15.73 4.66 -15.24
N SER A 179 15.22 3.43 -15.33
CA SER A 179 14.01 3.11 -16.08
C SER A 179 12.78 3.71 -15.38
N HIS A 180 11.90 4.30 -16.17
CA HIS A 180 10.59 4.74 -15.72
C HIS A 180 9.67 3.54 -15.47
N PHE A 181 8.71 3.70 -14.55
CA PHE A 181 7.65 2.72 -14.33
C PHE A 181 6.85 2.46 -15.60
N ALA A 182 6.39 1.21 -15.76
CA ALA A 182 5.64 0.78 -16.93
C ALA A 182 4.27 1.46 -17.00
N THR A 183 3.86 1.85 -18.20
CA THR A 183 2.54 2.41 -18.50
C THR A 183 1.68 1.47 -19.35
N GLY A 184 2.30 0.44 -19.93
CA GLY A 184 1.62 -0.60 -20.69
C GLY A 184 2.54 -1.77 -21.00
N VAL A 185 1.93 -2.89 -21.36
CA VAL A 185 2.63 -4.12 -21.73
C VAL A 185 2.02 -4.61 -23.04
N THR A 186 2.86 -4.84 -24.04
CA THR A 186 2.48 -5.52 -25.28
C THR A 186 2.98 -6.96 -25.18
N VAL A 187 2.02 -7.88 -25.07
CA VAL A 187 2.29 -9.31 -24.98
C VAL A 187 2.96 -9.78 -26.27
N SER A 188 4.14 -10.40 -26.14
CA SER A 188 4.83 -10.96 -27.31
C SER A 188 4.28 -12.36 -27.63
N THR A 189 4.09 -12.62 -28.92
CA THR A 189 3.77 -13.97 -29.44
C THR A 189 4.95 -14.61 -30.16
N THR A 190 6.06 -13.87 -30.33
CA THR A 190 7.22 -14.29 -31.12
C THR A 190 8.55 -14.17 -30.39
N ASN A 191 8.63 -13.40 -29.31
CA ASN A 191 9.83 -13.21 -28.51
C ASN A 191 9.70 -13.88 -27.15
N SER A 192 10.83 -14.17 -26.52
CA SER A 192 10.89 -14.73 -25.16
C SER A 192 10.37 -13.76 -24.08
N TYR A 193 10.24 -12.47 -24.40
CA TYR A 193 9.92 -11.40 -23.44
C TYR A 193 8.83 -10.48 -23.96
N ASN A 194 7.99 -9.98 -23.04
CA ASN A 194 7.01 -8.94 -23.35
C ASN A 194 7.69 -7.60 -23.68
N THR A 195 7.04 -6.78 -24.52
CA THR A 195 7.51 -5.41 -24.76
C THR A 195 6.88 -4.47 -23.75
N ILE A 196 7.71 -3.81 -22.93
CA ILE A 196 7.24 -2.91 -21.88
C ILE A 196 7.23 -1.48 -22.40
N THR A 197 6.06 -0.84 -22.40
CA THR A 197 5.96 0.61 -22.61
C THR A 197 6.25 1.30 -21.28
N ARG A 198 7.28 2.14 -21.26
CA ARG A 198 7.66 2.94 -20.10
C ARG A 198 7.21 4.38 -20.28
N GLY A 199 6.85 5.05 -19.20
CA GLY A 199 6.56 6.48 -19.27
C GLY A 199 7.83 7.31 -19.52
N THR A 200 7.66 8.60 -19.80
CA THR A 200 8.75 9.53 -20.10
C THR A 200 8.84 10.70 -19.11
N THR A 201 7.84 10.83 -18.23
CA THR A 201 7.72 11.93 -17.27
C THR A 201 7.25 11.47 -15.89
N ASN A 202 6.93 10.19 -15.71
CA ASN A 202 6.63 9.60 -14.41
C ASN A 202 7.92 9.30 -13.63
N LYS A 203 7.80 8.86 -12.38
CA LYS A 203 8.97 8.49 -11.59
C LYS A 203 9.77 7.36 -12.25
N THR A 204 11.08 7.42 -12.09
CA THR A 204 11.97 6.28 -12.28
C THR A 204 11.92 5.35 -11.08
N ILE A 205 12.39 4.11 -11.24
CA ILE A 205 12.58 3.20 -10.10
C ILE A 205 13.52 3.86 -9.07
N GLN A 206 14.59 4.50 -9.55
CA GLN A 206 15.58 5.22 -8.74
C GLN A 206 14.96 6.29 -7.83
N ASP A 207 13.94 7.01 -8.31
CA ASP A 207 13.26 8.08 -7.55
C ASP A 207 12.47 7.54 -6.34
N THR A 208 12.21 6.24 -6.32
CA THR A 208 11.35 5.58 -5.32
C THR A 208 12.12 4.64 -4.39
N LEU A 209 13.43 4.47 -4.62
CA LEU A 209 14.32 3.72 -3.72
C LEU A 209 14.70 4.59 -2.53
N TYR A 210 14.55 4.06 -1.32
CA TYR A 210 15.00 4.75 -0.12
C TYR A 210 16.52 4.89 -0.11
N ASN A 211 17.00 6.10 0.16
CA ASN A 211 18.41 6.50 0.02
C ASN A 211 19.03 6.13 -1.34
N GLY A 212 18.21 6.05 -2.39
CA GLY A 212 18.62 5.71 -3.74
C GLY A 212 19.05 4.27 -3.96
N ALA A 213 18.85 3.36 -3.00
CA ALA A 213 19.26 1.96 -3.17
C ALA A 213 18.28 0.94 -2.59
N ILE A 214 17.57 1.28 -1.52
CA ILE A 214 16.83 0.31 -0.72
C ILE A 214 15.39 0.19 -1.24
N MET A 215 15.00 -1.05 -1.57
CA MET A 215 13.62 -1.41 -1.89
C MET A 215 12.78 -1.34 -0.61
N THR A 216 11.71 -0.56 -0.62
CA THR A 216 10.79 -0.39 0.51
C THR A 216 9.35 -0.51 0.02
N CYS A 217 8.37 -0.51 0.93
CA CYS A 217 6.96 -0.46 0.54
C CYS A 217 6.67 0.75 -0.38
N ALA A 218 7.30 1.89 -0.09
CA ALA A 218 7.17 3.13 -0.86
C ALA A 218 7.89 3.11 -2.22
N THR A 219 8.61 2.02 -2.56
CA THR A 219 9.16 1.84 -3.91
C THR A 219 8.08 1.44 -4.91
N CYS A 220 7.08 0.66 -4.47
CA CYS A 220 5.93 0.31 -5.29
C CYS A 220 4.74 1.25 -5.03
N HIS A 221 4.59 1.70 -3.78
CA HIS A 221 3.44 2.47 -3.35
C HIS A 221 3.68 3.99 -3.35
N ASP A 222 2.74 4.72 -3.94
CA ASP A 222 2.59 6.16 -3.83
C ASP A 222 1.61 6.49 -2.70
N VAL A 223 2.15 6.73 -1.50
CA VAL A 223 1.39 7.02 -0.28
C VAL A 223 0.47 8.23 -0.39
N HIS A 224 0.74 9.15 -1.33
CA HIS A 224 -0.10 10.33 -1.56
C HIS A 224 -1.12 10.14 -2.68
N ASN A 225 -1.04 9.07 -3.47
CA ASN A 225 -1.89 8.82 -4.63
C ASN A 225 -1.94 10.06 -5.56
N LYS A 226 -0.77 10.57 -5.97
CA LYS A 226 -0.57 11.76 -6.82
C LYS A 226 0.34 11.52 -8.03
N ASP A 227 1.34 10.66 -7.90
CA ASP A 227 2.38 10.43 -8.90
C ASP A 227 2.25 9.06 -9.59
N ASN A 228 1.16 8.35 -9.34
CA ASN A 228 0.90 7.05 -9.93
C ASN A 228 0.38 7.08 -11.38
N ALA A 229 0.55 5.95 -12.07
CA ALA A 229 0.16 5.78 -13.47
C ALA A 229 -1.35 5.95 -13.68
N VAL A 230 -1.68 6.57 -14.82
CA VAL A 230 -3.01 7.07 -15.20
C VAL A 230 -4.09 6.00 -15.45
N ASN A 231 -3.73 4.72 -15.47
CA ASN A 231 -4.68 3.65 -15.81
C ASN A 231 -5.17 2.96 -14.53
N ALA A 232 -6.37 3.33 -14.08
CA ALA A 232 -7.07 2.58 -13.06
C ALA A 232 -7.47 1.20 -13.60
N VAL A 233 -7.31 0.15 -12.79
CA VAL A 233 -7.81 -1.18 -13.15
C VAL A 233 -9.20 -1.32 -12.55
N ALA A 234 -10.17 -1.77 -13.36
CA ALA A 234 -11.47 -2.13 -12.85
C ALA A 234 -11.34 -3.41 -12.02
N HIS A 235 -11.60 -3.34 -10.72
CA HIS A 235 -11.72 -4.49 -9.83
C HIS A 235 -13.08 -4.40 -9.13
N ASP A 236 -13.89 -5.45 -9.24
CA ASP A 236 -15.25 -5.51 -8.68
C ASP A 236 -16.16 -4.32 -9.10
N GLY A 237 -16.10 -3.94 -10.38
CA GLY A 237 -16.90 -2.83 -10.93
C GLY A 237 -16.46 -1.43 -10.49
N LYS A 238 -15.35 -1.30 -9.75
CA LYS A 238 -14.78 -0.03 -9.30
C LYS A 238 -13.37 0.16 -9.86
N GLN A 239 -13.01 1.39 -10.17
CA GLN A 239 -11.67 1.74 -10.63
C GLN A 239 -10.79 2.02 -9.41
N TYR A 240 -9.95 1.05 -9.05
CA TYR A 240 -8.99 1.18 -7.97
C TYR A 240 -7.60 1.44 -8.54
N ASN A 241 -6.93 2.43 -7.99
CA ASN A 241 -5.49 2.44 -7.91
C ASN A 241 -5.11 2.08 -6.47
N TYR A 242 -4.42 0.96 -6.29
CA TYR A 242 -3.94 0.47 -4.99
C TYR A 242 -2.76 1.31 -4.45
N PHE A 243 -2.75 2.60 -4.77
CA PHE A 243 -1.68 3.53 -4.44
C PHE A 243 -0.36 3.02 -5.04
N VAL A 244 -0.33 2.54 -6.28
CA VAL A 244 0.88 1.96 -6.90
C VAL A 244 1.34 2.77 -8.10
N TYR A 245 2.67 2.91 -8.30
CA TYR A 245 3.23 3.77 -9.36
C TYR A 245 2.92 3.31 -10.78
N ALA A 246 2.63 2.03 -11.00
CA ALA A 246 2.32 1.44 -12.31
C ALA A 246 0.99 0.68 -12.29
N PRO A 247 0.33 0.51 -13.44
CA PRO A 247 -0.93 -0.22 -13.52
C PRO A 247 -0.76 -1.69 -13.15
N GLN A 248 -1.79 -2.29 -12.54
CA GLN A 248 -1.80 -3.75 -12.32
C GLN A 248 -2.12 -4.54 -13.59
N LYS A 249 -2.73 -3.88 -14.59
CA LYS A 249 -3.09 -4.49 -15.87
C LYS A 249 -1.85 -5.10 -16.53
N ASP A 250 -1.99 -6.33 -17.01
CA ASP A 250 -0.93 -7.09 -17.72
C ASP A 250 0.38 -7.22 -16.90
N SER A 251 0.28 -7.17 -15.57
CA SER A 251 1.42 -7.20 -14.64
C SER A 251 2.40 -6.04 -14.81
N ALA A 252 1.95 -4.88 -15.31
CA ALA A 252 2.85 -3.75 -15.59
C ALA A 252 3.61 -3.26 -14.34
N LEU A 253 3.02 -3.35 -13.14
CA LEU A 253 3.74 -3.09 -11.89
C LEU A 253 4.97 -4.00 -11.73
N CYS A 254 4.77 -5.32 -11.83
CA CYS A 254 5.87 -6.28 -11.73
C CYS A 254 6.92 -6.08 -12.83
N LEU A 255 6.45 -5.89 -14.07
CA LEU A 255 7.29 -5.72 -15.25
C LEU A 255 7.96 -4.34 -15.33
N SER A 256 7.68 -3.45 -14.38
CA SER A 256 8.46 -2.22 -14.20
C SER A 256 9.89 -2.56 -13.81
N CYS A 257 10.07 -3.53 -12.91
CA CYS A 257 11.36 -3.93 -12.36
C CYS A 257 11.85 -5.29 -12.89
N HIS A 258 10.96 -6.24 -13.14
CA HIS A 258 11.33 -7.57 -13.62
C HIS A 258 11.26 -7.66 -15.14
N ILE A 259 12.37 -8.08 -15.75
CA ILE A 259 12.48 -8.37 -17.19
C ILE A 259 12.25 -9.88 -17.34
N LYS A 260 11.03 -10.25 -17.78
CA LYS A 260 10.52 -11.63 -17.83
C LYS A 260 9.68 -11.88 -19.07
#